data_AF-A0A210QHI5-F1
#
_entry.id   AF-A0A210QHI5-F1
#
_cell.length_a   1.000
_cell.length_b   1.000
_cell.length_c   1.000
_cell.angle_alpha   90.00
_cell.angle_beta   90.00
_cell.angle_gamma   90.00
#
_symmetry.space_group_name_H-M   'P 1'
#
loop_
_entity.id
_entity.type
_entity.pdbx_description
1 polymer ?
#
loop_
_entity_poly.entity_id
_entity_poly.type
_entity_poly.pdbx_seq_one_letter_code
_entity_poly.pdbx_strand_id
1 'polypeptide(L)'
;MYCVHVFRLLAVFFFCLKGSDLVNGADCAGKEIDTEASFCCGSTIHKKINGDGLLWDCCEGANKPYSHIEECCGSEIRKRSRFLGCCKNRFYNTSTHNCCEESGKVLHREGSRSCCGRSTFKPSTHLCCGNEHRLHDREANTACCGNIVYNQTTHVCVGNDRVVKKGFGVCGIMINSNNMICCNNVSHVKKYRQSDCCGTRLIDASKTGCCNDEVSYRLDKKKCCGAKVIRKAQQCCGGRAIKASCKCCPKGRKKCCGTKTKRKQKTLNCSTGQRWSTISDLVDSNGCLHQAFFIKKQKQQRYQQKKQLRGRKEKAFWKLDKSCDFIKKKKKFVIVETVTGGQFPVQSNKRNTRRLRYIKKKCTGS
;
A
#
# COMPACT_ATOMS: atom_id res chain seq x y z
N MET A 1 46.83 0.06 7.56
CA MET A 1 48.03 0.82 7.12
C MET A 1 48.12 2.06 7.98
N TYR A 2 49.17 2.34 8.76
CA TYR A 2 50.28 1.49 9.21
C TYR A 2 50.47 1.76 10.72
N CYS A 3 50.90 0.76 11.48
CA CYS A 3 51.43 0.97 12.84
C CYS A 3 52.80 0.29 12.88
N VAL A 4 53.85 1.02 13.25
CA VAL A 4 55.24 0.55 13.13
C VAL A 4 55.63 -0.23 14.38
N HIS A 5 56.03 -1.49 14.19
CA HIS A 5 56.56 -2.31 15.27
C HIS A 5 58.00 -1.88 15.63
N VAL A 6 58.21 -1.55 16.90
CA VAL A 6 59.52 -1.70 17.56
C VAL A 6 59.30 -2.45 18.87
N PHE A 7 59.84 -3.65 18.96
CA PHE A 7 59.96 -4.44 20.20
C PHE A 7 61.14 -3.89 21.03
N ARG A 8 61.27 -4.09 22.35
CA ARG A 8 60.74 -5.14 23.26
C ARG A 8 60.89 -4.72 24.74
N LEU A 9 60.21 -5.43 25.66
CA LEU A 9 60.45 -5.51 27.13
C LEU A 9 60.13 -4.22 27.94
N LEU A 10 59.45 -4.24 29.11
CA LEU A 10 58.76 -5.28 29.89
C LEU A 10 57.57 -4.67 30.65
N ALA A 11 56.34 -5.11 30.40
CA ALA A 11 55.21 -5.03 31.35
C ALA A 11 54.11 -6.00 30.91
N VAL A 12 53.53 -6.78 31.83
CA VAL A 12 52.43 -7.70 31.53
C VAL A 12 51.10 -7.07 31.92
N PHE A 13 50.29 -6.72 30.93
CA PHE A 13 48.85 -6.54 31.10
C PHE A 13 48.10 -7.36 30.04
N PHE A 14 47.75 -8.59 30.41
CA PHE A 14 46.61 -9.26 29.79
C PHE A 14 45.34 -8.49 30.20
N PHE A 15 44.52 -8.06 29.24
CA PHE A 15 43.22 -8.69 29.00
C PHE A 15 42.55 -8.17 27.72
N CYS A 16 41.67 -9.01 27.14
CA CYS A 16 40.70 -8.66 26.09
C CYS A 16 41.23 -7.99 24.81
N LEU A 17 41.88 -8.79 23.96
CA LEU A 17 41.55 -8.71 22.54
C LEU A 17 40.10 -9.16 22.33
N LYS A 18 39.22 -8.24 21.94
CA LYS A 18 38.05 -8.51 21.10
C LYS A 18 38.03 -7.47 19.97
N GLY A 19 37.67 -7.80 18.73
CA GLY A 19 37.10 -9.07 18.26
C GLY A 19 35.58 -9.03 18.12
N SER A 20 35.10 -7.93 17.54
CA SER A 20 33.80 -7.72 16.90
C SER A 20 34.12 -6.79 15.72
N ASP A 21 34.03 -7.19 14.45
CA ASP A 21 32.92 -7.84 13.71
C ASP A 21 31.59 -7.10 13.85
N LEU A 22 30.98 -6.81 12.70
CA LEU A 22 29.81 -5.94 12.58
C LEU A 22 28.58 -6.56 13.27
N VAL A 23 28.19 -6.00 14.40
CA VAL A 23 26.91 -6.27 15.09
C VAL A 23 26.29 -4.91 15.45
N ASN A 24 24.95 -4.82 15.46
CA ASN A 24 24.20 -3.57 15.58
C ASN A 24 24.13 -3.02 17.03
N GLY A 25 25.22 -3.09 17.78
CA GLY A 25 25.34 -2.50 19.11
C GLY A 25 25.67 -1.00 19.05
N ALA A 26 25.13 -0.23 19.98
CA ALA A 26 25.61 1.11 20.30
C ALA A 26 26.17 1.10 21.73
N ASP A 27 27.11 1.99 22.05
CA ASP A 27 27.63 2.10 23.41
C ASP A 27 26.86 3.16 24.23
N CYS A 28 26.53 2.80 25.47
CA CYS A 28 25.94 3.70 26.46
C CYS A 28 26.75 3.62 27.76
N ALA A 29 27.46 4.70 28.11
CA ALA A 29 28.30 4.80 29.31
C ALA A 29 29.28 3.62 29.50
N GLY A 30 29.93 3.19 28.41
CA GLY A 30 30.88 2.07 28.42
C GLY A 30 30.24 0.67 28.48
N LYS A 31 28.97 0.56 28.09
CA LYS A 31 28.23 -0.71 27.96
C LYS A 31 27.58 -0.79 26.59
N GLU A 32 27.84 -1.89 25.89
CA GLU A 32 27.14 -2.29 24.67
C GLU A 32 25.64 -2.44 24.96
N ILE A 33 24.79 -1.83 24.14
CA ILE A 33 23.33 -1.96 24.20
C ILE A 33 22.74 -2.56 22.92
N ASP A 34 21.78 -3.46 23.13
CA ASP A 34 20.83 -3.89 22.10
C ASP A 34 20.01 -2.67 21.63
N THR A 35 20.30 -2.21 20.42
CA THR A 35 19.66 -1.05 19.79
C THR A 35 18.28 -1.34 19.22
N GLU A 36 17.80 -2.59 19.24
CA GLU A 36 16.42 -2.93 18.91
C GLU A 36 15.53 -2.79 20.16
N ALA A 37 15.93 -3.38 21.29
CA ALA A 37 15.15 -3.39 22.54
C ALA A 37 15.35 -2.16 23.45
N SER A 38 16.51 -1.51 23.41
CA SER A 38 16.91 -0.45 24.34
C SER A 38 17.39 0.83 23.63
N PHE A 39 17.57 1.90 24.41
CA PHE A 39 18.17 3.17 23.98
C PHE A 39 18.99 3.79 25.12
N CYS A 40 19.94 4.65 24.77
CA CYS A 40 20.71 5.44 25.73
C CYS A 40 20.06 6.82 25.91
N CYS A 41 20.00 7.34 27.13
CA CYS A 41 19.58 8.72 27.41
C CYS A 41 20.23 9.21 28.70
N GLY A 42 20.88 10.39 28.69
CA GLY A 42 21.53 10.93 29.89
C GLY A 42 22.60 10.02 30.52
N SER A 43 23.29 9.22 29.71
CA SER A 43 24.20 8.14 30.14
C SER A 43 23.53 6.96 30.88
N THR A 44 22.20 6.90 30.96
CA THR A 44 21.43 5.75 31.46
C THR A 44 20.79 4.93 30.34
N ILE A 45 20.67 3.62 30.55
CA ILE A 45 20.09 2.68 29.58
C ILE A 45 18.60 2.52 29.88
N HIS A 46 17.75 2.75 28.89
CA HIS A 46 16.30 2.63 28.97
C HIS A 46 15.78 1.57 28.00
N LYS A 47 14.68 0.89 28.36
CA LYS A 47 13.95 0.01 27.44
C LYS A 47 13.09 0.86 26.52
N LYS A 48 13.02 0.55 25.22
CA LYS A 48 12.13 1.24 24.28
C LYS A 48 10.65 1.03 24.61
N ILE A 49 10.31 -0.10 25.23
CA ILE A 49 8.94 -0.41 25.67
C ILE A 49 8.98 -0.62 27.18
N ASN A 50 8.31 0.27 27.92
CA ASN A 50 8.14 0.14 29.36
C ASN A 50 6.96 -0.77 29.73
N GLY A 51 6.77 -1.05 31.03
CA GLY A 51 5.73 -1.98 31.52
C GLY A 51 4.31 -1.66 31.06
N ASP A 52 4.02 -0.38 30.83
CA ASP A 52 2.72 0.12 30.35
C ASP A 52 2.51 -0.03 28.82
N GLY A 53 3.45 -0.68 28.12
CA GLY A 53 3.40 -0.88 26.66
C GLY A 53 3.71 0.38 25.83
N LEU A 54 4.02 1.50 26.47
CA LEU A 54 4.34 2.76 25.80
C LEU A 54 5.72 2.69 25.14
N LEU A 55 5.80 3.07 23.85
CA LEU A 55 7.07 3.41 23.20
C LEU A 55 7.68 4.67 23.84
N TRP A 56 8.94 4.56 24.23
CA TRP A 56 9.79 5.58 24.85
C TRP A 56 11.01 5.90 23.98
N ASP A 57 11.47 7.14 24.03
CA ASP A 57 12.60 7.69 23.27
C ASP A 57 13.38 8.73 24.12
N CYS A 58 14.55 9.19 23.68
CA CYS A 58 15.36 10.17 24.42
C CYS A 58 15.09 11.62 23.98
N CYS A 59 14.80 12.49 24.93
CA CYS A 59 14.85 13.94 24.70
C CYS A 59 16.29 14.41 24.96
N GLU A 60 17.14 14.39 23.92
CA GLU A 60 18.58 14.65 24.01
C GLU A 60 18.91 15.94 24.77
N GLY A 61 18.28 17.06 24.39
CA GLY A 61 18.51 18.36 25.03
C GLY A 61 18.03 18.44 26.48
N ALA A 62 17.17 17.52 26.93
CA ALA A 62 16.74 17.39 28.33
C ALA A 62 17.50 16.31 29.10
N ASN A 63 18.29 15.46 28.42
CA ASN A 63 18.88 14.22 28.92
C ASN A 63 17.89 13.33 29.68
N LYS A 64 16.63 13.28 29.21
CA LYS A 64 15.53 12.56 29.85
C LYS A 64 14.72 11.75 28.85
N PRO A 65 14.31 10.52 29.18
CA PRO A 65 13.40 9.78 28.34
C PRO A 65 12.01 10.43 28.34
N TYR A 66 11.29 10.29 27.23
CA TYR A 66 9.88 10.69 27.10
C TYR A 66 9.11 9.63 26.30
N SER A 67 7.79 9.66 26.38
CA SER A 67 6.92 8.69 25.72
C SER A 67 6.15 9.28 24.54
N HIS A 68 5.51 8.45 23.72
CA HIS A 68 4.72 8.93 22.57
C HIS A 68 3.46 9.74 22.93
N ILE A 69 3.07 9.83 24.22
CA ILE A 69 2.05 10.79 24.71
C ILE A 69 2.65 12.15 25.08
N GLU A 70 3.96 12.31 24.91
CA GLU A 70 4.75 13.51 25.18
C GLU A 70 5.52 13.95 23.92
N GLU A 71 5.94 15.20 23.93
CA GLU A 71 6.74 15.85 22.90
C GLU A 71 8.00 16.38 23.57
N CYS A 72 9.15 16.16 22.94
CA CYS A 72 10.42 16.78 23.28
C CYS A 72 10.61 18.03 22.41
N CYS A 73 11.08 19.13 22.99
CA CYS A 73 11.46 20.32 22.23
C CYS A 73 12.64 21.02 22.91
N GLY A 74 13.83 20.92 22.31
CA GLY A 74 15.07 21.37 22.94
C GLY A 74 15.31 20.64 24.27
N SER A 75 15.29 21.38 25.37
CA SER A 75 15.48 20.87 26.74
C SER A 75 14.18 20.71 27.54
N GLU A 76 13.02 20.95 26.94
CA GLU A 76 11.71 20.75 27.58
C GLU A 76 11.00 19.49 27.06
N ILE A 77 10.31 18.79 27.96
CA ILE A 77 9.34 17.73 27.63
C ILE A 77 7.96 18.21 28.08
N ARG A 78 6.93 18.05 27.24
CA ARG A 78 5.54 18.39 27.57
C ARG A 78 4.58 17.32 27.06
N LYS A 79 3.43 17.14 27.73
CA LYS A 79 2.35 16.26 27.25
C LYS A 79 1.79 16.77 25.92
N ARG A 80 1.59 15.87 24.94
CA ARG A 80 1.05 16.23 23.63
C ARG A 80 -0.34 16.84 23.75
N SER A 81 -0.62 17.79 22.87
CA SER A 81 -1.94 18.40 22.71
C SER A 81 -2.15 18.75 21.23
N ARG A 82 -3.42 18.78 20.80
CA ARG A 82 -3.84 19.22 19.44
C ARG A 82 -3.37 20.63 19.05
N PHE A 83 -2.86 21.39 20.01
CA PHE A 83 -2.38 22.77 19.85
C PHE A 83 -0.91 22.95 20.25
N LEU A 84 -0.21 21.88 20.68
CA LEU A 84 1.23 21.96 20.94
C LEU A 84 2.00 21.74 19.63
N GLY A 85 3.17 22.34 19.54
CA GLY A 85 4.18 22.03 18.54
C GLY A 85 5.53 22.61 18.93
N CYS A 86 6.60 21.95 18.49
CA CYS A 86 7.97 22.41 18.65
C CYS A 86 8.42 23.34 17.51
N CYS A 87 9.11 24.44 17.83
CA CYS A 87 9.79 25.32 16.88
C CYS A 87 11.28 25.40 17.26
N LYS A 88 12.13 24.63 16.56
CA LYS A 88 13.50 24.27 16.98
C LYS A 88 13.59 23.72 18.41
N ASN A 89 13.73 24.62 19.39
CA ASN A 89 13.95 24.34 20.81
C ASN A 89 12.91 25.02 21.72
N ARG A 90 11.80 25.52 21.15
CA ARG A 90 10.75 26.21 21.91
C ARG A 90 9.35 25.72 21.53
N PHE A 91 8.57 25.32 22.52
CA PHE A 91 7.15 25.04 22.33
C PHE A 91 6.35 26.28 21.96
N TYR A 92 5.38 26.11 21.05
CA TYR A 92 4.42 27.13 20.66
C TYR A 92 3.00 26.59 20.56
N ASN A 93 2.03 27.51 20.48
CA ASN A 93 0.63 27.16 20.26
C ASN A 93 0.31 27.19 18.75
N THR A 94 0.02 26.02 18.17
CA THR A 94 -0.23 25.83 16.73
C THR A 94 -1.60 26.33 16.25
N SER A 95 -2.48 26.79 17.14
CA SER A 95 -3.72 27.50 16.74
C SER A 95 -3.51 29.01 16.56
N THR A 96 -2.67 29.63 17.39
CA THR A 96 -2.45 31.09 17.39
C THR A 96 -1.14 31.54 16.73
N HIS A 97 -0.15 30.64 16.59
CA HIS A 97 1.16 30.98 16.05
C HIS A 97 1.62 30.06 14.90
N ASN A 98 2.63 30.51 14.16
CA ASN A 98 3.39 29.76 13.16
C ASN A 98 4.88 29.72 13.56
N CYS A 99 5.60 28.63 13.23
CA CYS A 99 7.05 28.57 13.32
C CYS A 99 7.72 29.04 12.02
N CYS A 100 8.86 29.73 12.15
CA CYS A 100 9.79 30.00 11.06
C CYS A 100 11.01 29.09 11.20
N GLU A 101 10.93 27.85 10.70
CA GLU A 101 11.91 26.77 10.97
C GLU A 101 13.38 27.20 10.85
N GLU A 102 13.77 27.95 9.81
CA GLU A 102 15.16 28.39 9.63
C GLU A 102 15.65 29.36 10.71
N SER A 103 14.79 30.24 11.24
CA SER A 103 15.17 31.16 12.32
C SER A 103 14.86 30.60 13.71
N GLY A 104 13.85 29.75 13.86
CA GLY A 104 13.27 29.38 15.15
C GLY A 104 12.36 30.48 15.74
N LYS A 105 11.98 31.49 14.95
CA LYS A 105 11.05 32.54 15.37
C LYS A 105 9.62 32.01 15.37
N VAL A 106 8.91 32.23 16.47
CA VAL A 106 7.48 31.92 16.62
C VAL A 106 6.69 33.21 16.40
N LEU A 107 5.71 33.22 15.48
CA LEU A 107 4.97 34.42 15.05
C LEU A 107 3.47 34.29 15.31
N HIS A 108 2.84 35.30 15.94
CA HIS A 108 1.38 35.35 16.09
C HIS A 108 0.67 35.54 14.74
N ARG A 109 -0.39 34.77 14.49
CA ARG A 109 -1.13 34.76 13.21
C ARG A 109 -1.83 36.09 12.92
N GLU A 110 -2.44 36.70 13.93
CA GLU A 110 -3.14 37.99 13.81
C GLU A 110 -2.22 39.11 13.26
N GLY A 111 -0.94 39.08 13.64
CA GLY A 111 0.05 40.04 13.14
C GLY A 111 0.31 39.95 11.63
N SER A 112 -0.26 38.95 10.95
CA SER A 112 -0.14 38.70 9.51
C SER A 112 1.32 38.73 9.06
N ARG A 113 2.19 38.09 9.85
CA ARG A 113 3.63 37.95 9.56
C ARG A 113 3.94 36.55 9.08
N SER A 114 4.85 36.46 8.11
CA SER A 114 5.34 35.20 7.53
C SER A 114 6.86 35.17 7.50
N CYS A 115 7.39 33.97 7.27
CA CYS A 115 8.80 33.66 7.31
C CYS A 115 9.40 33.73 5.91
N CYS A 116 10.51 34.45 5.76
CA CYS A 116 11.32 34.43 4.54
C CYS A 116 12.74 34.04 4.94
N GLY A 117 12.99 32.72 4.93
CA GLY A 117 14.15 32.11 5.56
C GLY A 117 14.31 32.54 7.03
N ARG A 118 15.44 33.19 7.33
CA ARG A 118 15.72 33.73 8.68
C ARG A 118 15.00 35.05 9.01
N SER A 119 14.43 35.71 8.00
CA SER A 119 13.74 37.00 8.10
C SER A 119 12.22 36.84 8.24
N THR A 120 11.55 37.92 8.63
CA THR A 120 10.10 37.94 8.90
C THR A 120 9.46 39.16 8.25
N PHE A 121 8.43 38.95 7.42
CA PHE A 121 7.79 39.98 6.60
C PHE A 121 6.27 40.00 6.77
N LYS A 122 5.60 41.03 6.25
CA LYS A 122 4.14 41.08 6.10
C LYS A 122 3.77 40.72 4.65
N PRO A 123 3.05 39.61 4.37
CA PRO A 123 2.64 39.26 3.01
C PRO A 123 1.72 40.27 2.33
N SER A 124 1.13 41.20 3.08
CA SER A 124 0.33 42.30 2.52
C SER A 124 1.18 43.39 1.84
N THR A 125 2.46 43.56 2.23
CA THR A 125 3.33 44.61 1.68
C THR A 125 4.60 44.07 1.01
N HIS A 126 5.00 42.81 1.26
CA HIS A 126 6.18 42.20 0.66
C HIS A 126 5.89 40.80 0.10
N LEU A 127 6.67 40.39 -0.88
CA LEU A 127 6.81 39.02 -1.37
C LEU A 127 8.10 38.39 -0.84
N CYS A 128 8.10 37.05 -0.70
CA CYS A 128 9.30 36.26 -0.46
C CYS A 128 9.52 35.37 -1.69
N CYS A 129 10.64 35.55 -2.38
CA CYS A 129 10.90 34.94 -3.68
C CYS A 129 12.11 33.98 -3.64
N GLY A 130 11.88 32.78 -4.17
CA GLY A 130 12.89 31.76 -4.43
C GLY A 130 13.54 31.13 -3.20
N ASN A 131 14.49 30.22 -3.47
CA ASN A 131 15.21 29.45 -2.45
C ASN A 131 16.30 30.26 -1.73
N GLU A 132 16.60 31.47 -2.21
CA GLU A 132 17.46 32.43 -1.52
C GLU A 132 16.69 33.31 -0.52
N HIS A 133 15.36 33.14 -0.43
CA HIS A 133 14.49 33.88 0.48
C HIS A 133 14.66 35.41 0.34
N ARG A 134 14.67 35.89 -0.90
CA ARG A 134 14.77 37.32 -1.20
C ARG A 134 13.44 38.00 -0.91
N LEU A 135 13.48 39.09 -0.14
CA LEU A 135 12.32 39.95 0.08
C LEU A 135 12.24 41.02 -1.01
N HIS A 136 11.03 41.27 -1.47
CA HIS A 136 10.71 42.31 -2.46
C HIS A 136 9.42 43.01 -2.03
N ASP A 137 9.23 44.28 -2.40
CA ASP A 137 7.96 44.97 -2.22
C ASP A 137 6.83 44.32 -3.04
N ARG A 138 5.60 44.38 -2.52
CA ARG A 138 4.43 43.77 -3.15
C ARG A 138 3.56 44.80 -3.85
N GLU A 139 3.73 44.91 -5.16
CA GLU A 139 2.84 45.68 -6.03
C GLU A 139 1.60 44.86 -6.46
N ALA A 140 0.57 45.56 -6.98
CA ALA A 140 -0.62 44.92 -7.51
C ALA A 140 -0.30 43.97 -8.69
N ASN A 141 -0.85 42.75 -8.63
CA ASN A 141 -0.63 41.68 -9.63
C ASN A 141 0.82 41.20 -9.76
N THR A 142 1.68 41.37 -8.75
CA THR A 142 3.04 40.79 -8.76
C THR A 142 3.10 39.38 -8.17
N ALA A 143 4.04 38.57 -8.68
CA ALA A 143 4.38 37.25 -8.15
C ALA A 143 5.84 36.88 -8.42
N CYS A 144 6.34 35.86 -7.73
CA CYS A 144 7.70 35.33 -7.91
C CYS A 144 7.76 34.30 -9.06
N CYS A 145 8.86 34.31 -9.79
CA CYS A 145 9.35 33.26 -10.68
C CYS A 145 10.78 32.94 -10.22
N GLY A 146 10.91 32.01 -9.28
CA GLY A 146 12.15 31.84 -8.52
C GLY A 146 12.50 33.11 -7.76
N ASN A 147 13.71 33.62 -7.95
CA ASN A 147 14.19 34.87 -7.36
C ASN A 147 13.71 36.14 -8.09
N ILE A 148 12.94 36.03 -9.18
CA ILE A 148 12.53 37.18 -10.03
C ILE A 148 11.07 37.54 -9.73
N VAL A 149 10.79 38.80 -9.38
CA VAL A 149 9.42 39.33 -9.34
C VAL A 149 8.95 39.69 -10.75
N TYR A 150 7.71 39.34 -11.10
CA TYR A 150 7.08 39.74 -12.35
C TYR A 150 5.62 40.15 -12.18
N ASN A 151 5.14 41.00 -13.08
CA ASN A 151 3.74 41.40 -13.14
C ASN A 151 2.91 40.37 -13.94
N GLN A 152 1.99 39.70 -13.27
CA GLN A 152 1.12 38.65 -13.79
C GLN A 152 0.13 39.15 -14.86
N THR A 153 -0.08 40.46 -15.02
CA THR A 153 -0.92 40.98 -16.11
C THR A 153 -0.21 40.92 -17.46
N THR A 154 1.09 41.22 -17.51
CA THR A 154 1.89 41.38 -18.73
C THR A 154 2.84 40.23 -19.02
N HIS A 155 3.25 39.46 -18.00
CA HIS A 155 4.25 38.40 -18.10
C HIS A 155 3.75 37.06 -17.53
N VAL A 156 4.52 36.00 -17.76
CA VAL A 156 4.29 34.64 -17.25
C VAL A 156 5.63 33.98 -16.88
N CYS A 157 5.63 33.17 -15.82
CA CYS A 157 6.77 32.34 -15.44
C CYS A 157 6.83 31.06 -16.28
N VAL A 158 8.02 30.67 -16.74
CA VAL A 158 8.29 29.46 -17.52
C VAL A 158 9.40 28.68 -16.82
N GLY A 159 9.10 27.46 -16.38
CA GLY A 159 9.97 26.76 -15.44
C GLY A 159 9.91 27.44 -14.06
N ASN A 160 11.07 27.57 -13.40
CA ASN A 160 11.19 28.13 -12.05
C ASN A 160 12.01 29.42 -11.99
N ASP A 161 12.57 29.89 -13.11
CA ASP A 161 13.64 30.89 -13.17
C ASP A 161 13.49 31.92 -14.30
N ARG A 162 12.52 31.76 -15.23
CA ARG A 162 12.42 32.58 -16.45
C ARG A 162 11.07 33.27 -16.58
N VAL A 163 11.11 34.59 -16.70
CA VAL A 163 9.95 35.44 -16.94
C VAL A 163 9.90 35.81 -18.43
N VAL A 164 8.78 35.57 -19.10
CA VAL A 164 8.56 36.00 -20.49
C VAL A 164 7.28 36.81 -20.62
N LYS A 165 7.23 37.74 -21.58
CA LYS A 165 6.03 38.53 -21.88
C LYS A 165 4.91 37.62 -22.41
N LYS A 166 3.66 37.87 -22.03
CA LYS A 166 2.51 37.12 -22.57
C LYS A 166 2.46 37.23 -24.10
N GLY A 167 2.07 36.14 -24.75
CA GLY A 167 2.21 35.98 -26.21
C GLY A 167 3.57 35.43 -26.64
N PHE A 168 4.56 35.31 -25.75
CA PHE A 168 5.82 34.61 -25.98
C PHE A 168 5.91 33.31 -25.18
N GLY A 169 6.95 32.52 -25.44
CA GLY A 169 7.23 31.22 -24.82
C GLY A 169 8.67 30.80 -25.08
N VAL A 170 9.08 29.65 -24.55
CA VAL A 170 10.46 29.13 -24.65
C VAL A 170 10.46 27.76 -25.33
N CYS A 171 11.35 27.57 -26.30
CA CYS A 171 11.55 26.35 -27.08
C CYS A 171 13.04 26.22 -27.44
N GLY A 172 13.90 26.09 -26.42
CA GLY A 172 15.34 26.34 -26.53
C GLY A 172 15.65 27.85 -26.62
N ILE A 173 15.10 28.51 -27.64
CA ILE A 173 15.08 29.96 -27.85
C ILE A 173 13.74 30.57 -27.39
N MET A 174 13.63 31.91 -27.32
CA MET A 174 12.32 32.56 -27.21
C MET A 174 11.54 32.44 -28.52
N ILE A 175 10.25 32.14 -28.43
CA ILE A 175 9.32 32.05 -29.56
C ILE A 175 8.08 32.91 -29.32
N ASN A 176 7.43 33.36 -30.39
CA ASN A 176 6.13 34.04 -30.31
C ASN A 176 5.01 32.99 -30.29
N SER A 177 4.45 32.71 -29.12
CA SER A 177 3.40 31.71 -28.87
C SER A 177 2.10 31.97 -29.64
N ASN A 178 1.90 33.16 -30.22
CA ASN A 178 0.73 33.43 -31.06
C ASN A 178 0.85 32.70 -32.41
N ASN A 179 1.98 32.83 -33.11
CA ASN A 179 2.21 32.25 -34.45
C ASN A 179 3.22 31.08 -34.50
N MET A 180 3.85 30.70 -33.38
CA MET A 180 4.79 29.57 -33.28
C MET A 180 4.33 28.51 -32.27
N ILE A 181 4.79 27.28 -32.44
CA ILE A 181 4.55 26.12 -31.57
C ILE A 181 5.86 25.37 -31.33
N CYS A 182 6.01 24.76 -30.15
CA CYS A 182 7.19 23.96 -29.80
C CYS A 182 6.86 22.46 -29.84
N CYS A 183 7.56 21.70 -30.66
CA CYS A 183 7.41 20.25 -30.76
C CYS A 183 8.73 19.59 -30.33
N ASN A 184 8.78 19.01 -29.12
CA ASN A 184 9.97 18.41 -28.50
C ASN A 184 11.26 19.25 -28.70
N ASN A 185 11.25 20.48 -28.19
CA ASN A 185 12.31 21.49 -28.30
C ASN A 185 12.63 22.01 -29.72
N VAL A 186 11.88 21.60 -30.76
CA VAL A 186 11.97 22.17 -32.11
C VAL A 186 10.84 23.17 -32.33
N SER A 187 11.18 24.42 -32.62
CA SER A 187 10.21 25.49 -32.88
C SER A 187 9.71 25.48 -34.33
N HIS A 188 8.38 25.52 -34.51
CA HIS A 188 7.73 25.59 -35.82
C HIS A 188 6.81 26.80 -35.92
N VAL A 189 6.66 27.37 -37.13
CA VAL A 189 5.58 28.33 -37.43
C VAL A 189 4.27 27.57 -37.61
N LYS A 190 3.18 28.04 -36.99
CA LYS A 190 1.84 27.44 -37.08
C LYS A 190 1.29 27.57 -38.49
N LYS A 191 1.38 26.50 -39.28
CA LYS A 191 0.91 26.43 -40.68
C LYS A 191 -0.59 26.14 -40.82
N TYR A 192 -1.23 25.66 -39.76
CA TYR A 192 -2.62 25.18 -39.76
C TYR A 192 -3.44 25.80 -38.63
N ARG A 193 -4.75 25.98 -38.82
CA ARG A 193 -5.68 26.44 -37.74
C ARG A 193 -5.69 25.48 -36.54
N GLN A 194 -5.47 24.19 -36.78
CA GLN A 194 -5.22 23.16 -35.77
C GLN A 194 -3.80 22.64 -35.94
N SER A 195 -2.81 23.53 -35.77
CA SER A 195 -1.39 23.17 -35.68
C SER A 195 -1.14 22.45 -34.37
N ASP A 196 -0.57 21.25 -34.43
CA ASP A 196 -0.25 20.41 -33.28
C ASP A 196 1.07 19.67 -33.51
N CYS A 197 1.56 18.94 -32.52
CA CYS A 197 2.83 18.23 -32.57
C CYS A 197 2.66 16.71 -32.66
N CYS A 198 3.65 16.05 -33.25
CA CYS A 198 3.85 14.61 -33.16
C CYS A 198 5.36 14.35 -33.07
N GLY A 199 5.85 14.18 -31.85
CA GLY A 199 7.28 14.22 -31.55
C GLY A 199 7.86 15.60 -31.86
N THR A 200 8.91 15.65 -32.67
CA THR A 200 9.53 16.90 -33.16
C THR A 200 8.80 17.54 -34.35
N ARG A 201 7.72 16.93 -34.86
CA ARG A 201 7.08 17.32 -36.14
C ARG A 201 5.79 18.10 -35.94
N LEU A 202 5.65 19.22 -36.65
CA LEU A 202 4.37 19.90 -36.87
C LEU A 202 3.41 19.01 -37.68
N ILE A 203 2.14 18.94 -37.26
CA ILE A 203 1.04 18.27 -37.96
C ILE A 203 -0.21 19.16 -38.06
N ASP A 204 -1.06 18.85 -39.04
CA ASP A 204 -2.43 19.36 -39.15
C ASP A 204 -3.37 18.41 -38.40
N ALA A 205 -3.75 18.76 -37.16
CA ALA A 205 -4.59 17.93 -36.31
C ALA A 205 -6.02 17.74 -36.83
N SER A 206 -6.47 18.55 -37.81
CA SER A 206 -7.77 18.33 -38.47
C SER A 206 -7.77 17.07 -39.37
N LYS A 207 -6.58 16.61 -39.80
CA LYS A 207 -6.40 15.50 -40.75
C LYS A 207 -5.49 14.39 -40.22
N THR A 208 -4.63 14.70 -39.25
CA THR A 208 -3.55 13.85 -38.76
C THR A 208 -3.64 13.69 -37.25
N GLY A 209 -3.66 12.46 -36.73
CA GLY A 209 -3.47 12.19 -35.32
C GLY A 209 -2.04 11.72 -35.04
N CYS A 210 -1.58 11.91 -33.81
CA CYS A 210 -0.36 11.24 -33.32
C CYS A 210 -0.71 9.99 -32.49
N CYS A 211 0.27 9.10 -32.31
CA CYS A 211 0.17 7.91 -31.48
C CYS A 211 1.49 7.78 -30.70
N ASN A 212 1.41 7.80 -29.36
CA ASN A 212 2.55 7.81 -28.44
C ASN A 212 3.63 8.86 -28.76
N ASP A 213 3.24 10.03 -29.28
CA ASP A 213 4.15 11.13 -29.64
C ASP A 213 5.29 10.76 -30.61
N GLU A 214 5.15 9.64 -31.32
CA GLU A 214 6.10 9.11 -32.30
C GLU A 214 5.48 9.00 -33.70
N VAL A 215 4.28 8.40 -33.80
CA VAL A 215 3.74 7.92 -35.09
C VAL A 215 2.52 8.71 -35.55
N SER A 216 2.75 9.66 -36.45
CA SER A 216 1.69 10.42 -37.14
C SER A 216 0.87 9.54 -38.10
N TYR A 217 -0.45 9.72 -38.16
CA TYR A 217 -1.33 8.97 -39.07
C TYR A 217 -2.55 9.79 -39.51
N ARG A 218 -3.08 9.51 -40.71
CA ARG A 218 -4.30 10.18 -41.18
C ARG A 218 -5.56 9.68 -40.47
N LEU A 219 -6.38 10.61 -39.98
CA LEU A 219 -7.63 10.38 -39.22
C LEU A 219 -8.76 9.78 -40.08
N ASP A 220 -8.68 9.91 -41.40
CA ASP A 220 -9.62 9.31 -42.36
C ASP A 220 -9.57 7.78 -42.32
N LYS A 221 -8.36 7.21 -42.28
CA LYS A 221 -8.08 5.79 -42.56
C LYS A 221 -7.50 5.01 -41.37
N LYS A 222 -6.93 5.70 -40.37
CA LYS A 222 -6.23 5.08 -39.23
C LYS A 222 -6.66 5.68 -37.88
N LYS A 223 -6.34 4.98 -36.78
CA LYS A 223 -6.52 5.43 -35.38
C LYS A 223 -5.47 4.79 -34.46
N CYS A 224 -5.10 5.46 -33.37
CA CYS A 224 -4.22 4.90 -32.34
C CYS A 224 -4.95 3.82 -31.51
N CYS A 225 -4.21 2.88 -30.91
CA CYS A 225 -4.75 1.80 -30.09
C CYS A 225 -3.67 1.27 -29.14
N GLY A 226 -3.55 1.87 -27.94
CA GLY A 226 -2.31 1.80 -27.18
C GLY A 226 -1.15 2.29 -28.05
N ALA A 227 0.05 1.71 -27.87
CA ALA A 227 1.25 2.08 -28.63
C ALA A 227 1.26 1.69 -30.13
N LYS A 228 0.11 1.43 -30.78
CA LYS A 228 0.05 0.99 -32.18
C LYS A 228 -1.07 1.64 -32.98
N VAL A 229 -0.70 2.18 -34.16
CA VAL A 229 -1.65 2.69 -35.15
C VAL A 229 -2.31 1.54 -35.90
N ILE A 230 -3.65 1.52 -35.93
CA ILE A 230 -4.48 0.50 -36.58
C ILE A 230 -5.36 1.12 -37.68
N ARG A 231 -5.88 0.30 -38.62
CA ARG A 231 -6.87 0.79 -39.60
C ARG A 231 -8.18 1.14 -38.88
N LYS A 232 -8.89 2.17 -39.35
CA LYS A 232 -10.12 2.69 -38.71
C LYS A 232 -11.23 1.64 -38.55
N ALA A 233 -11.31 0.68 -39.48
CA ALA A 233 -12.23 -0.47 -39.47
C ALA A 233 -11.85 -1.61 -38.49
N GLN A 234 -10.64 -1.60 -37.92
CA GLN A 234 -10.28 -2.53 -36.84
C GLN A 234 -10.80 -1.97 -35.51
N GLN A 235 -11.12 -2.85 -34.55
CA GLN A 235 -11.46 -2.42 -33.19
C GLN A 235 -10.21 -2.45 -32.30
N CYS A 236 -10.22 -1.61 -31.25
CA CYS A 236 -9.19 -1.62 -30.22
C CYS A 236 -9.72 -2.31 -28.96
N CYS A 237 -8.93 -3.15 -28.31
CA CYS A 237 -9.28 -3.80 -27.06
C CYS A 237 -8.02 -4.06 -26.23
N GLY A 238 -7.92 -3.48 -25.04
CA GLY A 238 -6.75 -3.62 -24.16
C GLY A 238 -5.43 -3.23 -24.82
N GLY A 239 -5.40 -2.13 -25.59
CA GLY A 239 -4.21 -1.69 -26.34
C GLY A 239 -3.81 -2.61 -27.50
N ARG A 240 -4.70 -3.49 -27.97
CA ARG A 240 -4.42 -4.45 -29.06
C ARG A 240 -5.50 -4.39 -30.15
N ALA A 241 -5.07 -4.52 -31.39
CA ALA A 241 -5.94 -4.59 -32.56
C ALA A 241 -6.77 -5.90 -32.57
N ILE A 242 -8.06 -5.81 -32.87
CA ILE A 242 -8.93 -6.97 -33.12
C ILE A 242 -9.70 -6.80 -34.44
N LYS A 243 -10.04 -7.92 -35.10
CA LYS A 243 -10.87 -7.92 -36.32
C LYS A 243 -12.29 -7.43 -35.98
N ALA A 244 -13.01 -6.88 -36.96
CA ALA A 244 -14.39 -6.43 -36.77
C ALA A 244 -15.35 -7.56 -36.33
N SER A 245 -15.06 -8.83 -36.65
CA SER A 245 -15.79 -10.01 -36.15
C SER A 245 -15.49 -10.38 -34.69
N CYS A 246 -14.74 -9.54 -33.96
CA CYS A 246 -14.42 -9.74 -32.55
C CYS A 246 -15.07 -8.67 -31.68
N LYS A 247 -15.67 -9.09 -30.55
CA LYS A 247 -16.12 -8.20 -29.48
C LYS A 247 -15.03 -8.06 -28.41
N CYS A 248 -14.85 -6.84 -27.90
CA CYS A 248 -14.06 -6.61 -26.69
C CYS A 248 -14.86 -6.99 -25.44
N CYS A 249 -14.18 -7.43 -24.40
CA CYS A 249 -14.73 -7.77 -23.09
C CYS A 249 -14.04 -6.96 -21.99
N PRO A 250 -14.66 -6.81 -20.81
CA PRO A 250 -14.03 -6.19 -19.64
C PRO A 250 -12.63 -6.75 -19.35
N LYS A 251 -11.73 -5.89 -18.85
CA LYS A 251 -10.30 -6.16 -18.66
C LYS A 251 -9.55 -6.50 -19.97
N GLY A 252 -9.98 -5.93 -21.11
CA GLY A 252 -9.23 -5.92 -22.37
C GLY A 252 -9.12 -7.28 -23.10
N ARG A 253 -9.96 -8.26 -22.73
CA ARG A 253 -9.98 -9.59 -23.36
C ARG A 253 -10.83 -9.56 -24.64
N LYS A 254 -10.50 -10.37 -25.66
CA LYS A 254 -11.27 -10.44 -26.92
C LYS A 254 -11.99 -11.78 -27.08
N LYS A 255 -13.22 -11.75 -27.62
CA LYS A 255 -13.93 -12.93 -28.16
C LYS A 255 -14.14 -12.72 -29.65
N CYS A 256 -13.77 -13.68 -30.49
CA CYS A 256 -13.85 -13.57 -31.95
C CYS A 256 -14.77 -14.62 -32.54
N CYS A 257 -15.70 -14.22 -33.41
CA CYS A 257 -16.48 -15.13 -34.25
C CYS A 257 -15.68 -15.48 -35.52
N GLY A 258 -15.80 -16.72 -35.97
CA GLY A 258 -15.39 -17.12 -37.34
C GLY A 258 -13.98 -17.69 -37.54
N THR A 259 -13.28 -18.20 -36.52
CA THR A 259 -12.03 -18.97 -36.73
C THR A 259 -12.24 -20.46 -36.48
N LYS A 260 -12.36 -21.26 -37.57
CA LYS A 260 -12.31 -22.73 -37.53
C LYS A 260 -10.87 -23.23 -37.25
N THR A 261 -10.37 -23.03 -36.03
CA THR A 261 -9.21 -23.83 -35.55
C THR A 261 -9.69 -25.26 -35.28
N LYS A 262 -9.01 -26.28 -35.83
CA LYS A 262 -9.39 -27.70 -35.71
C LYS A 262 -9.11 -28.27 -34.30
N ARG A 263 -9.78 -27.75 -33.25
CA ARG A 263 -9.83 -28.37 -31.91
C ARG A 263 -11.12 -27.98 -31.16
N LYS A 264 -12.17 -28.79 -31.38
CA LYS A 264 -13.44 -28.89 -30.61
C LYS A 264 -13.93 -27.59 -29.92
N GLN A 265 -14.58 -26.70 -30.66
CA GLN A 265 -15.47 -25.68 -30.08
C GLN A 265 -16.84 -25.69 -30.76
N LYS A 266 -17.90 -25.50 -29.95
CA LYS A 266 -19.27 -25.32 -30.43
C LYS A 266 -19.34 -24.04 -31.28
N THR A 267 -19.98 -24.11 -32.44
CA THR A 267 -20.33 -22.93 -33.23
C THR A 267 -21.30 -22.05 -32.45
N LEU A 268 -20.96 -20.77 -32.28
CA LEU A 268 -21.84 -19.77 -31.70
C LEU A 268 -22.03 -18.64 -32.72
N ASN A 269 -23.24 -18.54 -33.27
CA ASN A 269 -23.61 -17.45 -34.17
C ASN A 269 -23.80 -16.14 -33.39
N CYS A 270 -23.74 -15.01 -34.08
CA CYS A 270 -24.07 -13.69 -33.53
C CYS A 270 -24.97 -12.96 -34.53
N SER A 271 -26.01 -12.28 -34.01
CA SER A 271 -27.13 -11.65 -34.74
C SER A 271 -27.88 -12.62 -35.66
N THR A 272 -29.18 -12.84 -35.52
CA THR A 272 -30.26 -11.96 -35.03
C THR A 272 -30.96 -12.48 -33.75
N GLY A 273 -32.04 -11.82 -33.31
CA GLY A 273 -32.89 -12.26 -32.19
C GLY A 273 -34.19 -12.96 -32.66
N GLN A 274 -34.94 -13.52 -31.70
CA GLN A 274 -36.13 -14.39 -31.86
C GLN A 274 -35.81 -15.83 -32.36
N ARG A 275 -36.46 -16.91 -31.85
CA ARG A 275 -37.19 -17.08 -30.57
C ARG A 275 -37.10 -18.56 -30.10
N TRP A 276 -36.39 -18.79 -28.98
CA TRP A 276 -36.53 -19.86 -27.97
C TRP A 276 -36.97 -21.30 -28.32
N SER A 277 -36.27 -22.28 -27.74
CA SER A 277 -36.91 -23.49 -27.18
C SER A 277 -36.22 -23.95 -25.89
N THR A 278 -37.01 -24.18 -24.84
CA THR A 278 -36.64 -24.65 -23.47
C THR A 278 -35.74 -23.73 -22.61
N ILE A 279 -35.90 -23.84 -21.29
CA ILE A 279 -35.42 -22.86 -20.29
C ILE A 279 -34.40 -23.52 -19.34
N SER A 280 -33.16 -23.03 -19.31
CA SER A 280 -32.26 -22.99 -18.12
C SER A 280 -30.91 -22.34 -18.42
N ASP A 281 -30.91 -21.08 -18.84
CA ASP A 281 -29.74 -20.19 -18.74
C ASP A 281 -30.23 -18.81 -18.27
N LEU A 282 -29.88 -18.44 -17.04
CA LEU A 282 -30.23 -17.14 -16.45
C LEU A 282 -29.29 -16.07 -17.01
N VAL A 283 -29.71 -15.49 -18.14
CA VAL A 283 -28.99 -14.43 -18.86
C VAL A 283 -29.61 -13.08 -18.54
N ASP A 284 -29.06 -12.38 -17.55
CA ASP A 284 -29.20 -10.93 -17.49
C ASP A 284 -28.55 -10.30 -18.74
N SER A 285 -29.08 -9.17 -19.19
CA SER A 285 -28.71 -8.49 -20.45
C SER A 285 -27.22 -8.11 -20.59
N ASN A 286 -26.43 -8.24 -19.51
CA ASN A 286 -24.97 -8.17 -19.51
C ASN A 286 -24.34 -9.58 -19.41
N GLY A 287 -24.37 -10.35 -20.50
CA GLY A 287 -23.96 -11.75 -20.57
C GLY A 287 -22.47 -12.06 -20.29
N CYS A 288 -22.06 -11.98 -19.03
CA CYS A 288 -20.76 -12.39 -18.48
C CYS A 288 -20.90 -12.90 -17.03
N LEU A 289 -21.51 -14.09 -16.88
CA LEU A 289 -21.81 -14.70 -15.58
C LEU A 289 -20.55 -14.97 -14.73
N HIS A 290 -20.63 -14.60 -13.44
CA HIS A 290 -19.56 -14.79 -12.45
C HIS A 290 -19.45 -16.26 -11.99
N GLN A 291 -18.25 -16.71 -11.60
CA GLN A 291 -18.01 -18.12 -11.21
C GLN A 291 -18.57 -18.46 -9.82
N ALA A 292 -19.88 -18.71 -9.70
CA ALA A 292 -20.52 -19.06 -8.43
C ALA A 292 -20.86 -20.56 -8.24
N PHE A 293 -21.36 -21.25 -9.27
CA PHE A 293 -22.02 -22.56 -9.07
C PHE A 293 -21.15 -23.82 -9.23
N PHE A 294 -20.05 -23.77 -10.01
CA PHE A 294 -19.16 -24.94 -10.16
C PHE A 294 -18.52 -25.38 -8.83
N ILE A 295 -18.33 -24.44 -7.90
CA ILE A 295 -17.80 -24.70 -6.55
C ILE A 295 -18.77 -25.54 -5.72
N LYS A 296 -20.10 -25.36 -5.85
CA LYS A 296 -21.09 -26.20 -5.13
C LYS A 296 -21.01 -27.67 -5.60
N LYS A 297 -20.95 -27.92 -6.91
CA LYS A 297 -20.89 -29.29 -7.44
C LYS A 297 -19.57 -30.00 -7.09
N GLN A 298 -18.43 -29.30 -7.11
CA GLN A 298 -17.17 -29.85 -6.60
C GLN A 298 -17.15 -30.05 -5.08
N LYS A 299 -17.75 -29.17 -4.28
CA LYS A 299 -17.91 -29.39 -2.82
C LYS A 299 -18.71 -30.68 -2.54
N GLN A 300 -19.76 -30.95 -3.32
CA GLN A 300 -20.57 -32.17 -3.18
C GLN A 300 -19.79 -33.44 -3.57
N GLN A 301 -18.97 -33.41 -4.64
CA GLN A 301 -18.07 -34.52 -4.99
C GLN A 301 -16.97 -34.74 -3.93
N ARG A 302 -16.33 -33.67 -3.42
CA ARG A 302 -15.36 -33.74 -2.31
C ARG A 302 -15.99 -34.28 -1.03
N TYR A 303 -17.27 -34.03 -0.78
CA TYR A 303 -18.01 -34.60 0.35
C TYR A 303 -18.16 -36.12 0.22
N GLN A 304 -18.53 -36.64 -0.97
CA GLN A 304 -18.61 -38.09 -1.20
C GLN A 304 -17.23 -38.78 -1.13
N GLN A 305 -16.16 -38.14 -1.64
CA GLN A 305 -14.80 -38.65 -1.45
C GLN A 305 -14.38 -38.68 0.03
N LYS A 306 -14.73 -37.66 0.82
CA LYS A 306 -14.54 -37.69 2.28
C LYS A 306 -15.38 -38.77 2.98
N LYS A 307 -16.56 -39.11 2.46
CA LYS A 307 -17.39 -40.23 2.96
C LYS A 307 -16.68 -41.58 2.78
N GLN A 308 -16.10 -41.85 1.62
CA GLN A 308 -15.29 -43.07 1.38
C GLN A 308 -14.03 -43.12 2.25
N LEU A 309 -13.37 -41.98 2.48
CA LEU A 309 -12.20 -41.90 3.36
C LEU A 309 -12.52 -42.09 4.85
N ARG A 310 -13.74 -41.78 5.32
CA ARG A 310 -14.18 -42.15 6.68
C ARG A 310 -14.32 -43.66 6.85
N GLY A 311 -14.88 -44.37 5.87
CA GLY A 311 -14.99 -45.85 5.89
C GLY A 311 -13.63 -46.57 5.97
N ARG A 312 -12.54 -45.94 5.50
CA ARG A 312 -11.17 -46.47 5.70
C ARG A 312 -10.62 -46.28 7.12
N LYS A 313 -11.18 -45.37 7.94
CA LYS A 313 -10.82 -45.24 9.37
C LYS A 313 -11.53 -46.25 10.26
N GLU A 314 -12.73 -46.70 9.88
CA GLU A 314 -13.47 -47.75 10.63
C GLU A 314 -12.71 -49.09 10.63
N LYS A 315 -12.07 -49.45 9.49
CA LYS A 315 -11.20 -50.64 9.41
C LYS A 315 -9.90 -50.54 10.23
N ALA A 316 -9.49 -49.34 10.66
CA ALA A 316 -8.36 -49.17 11.58
C ALA A 316 -8.80 -49.36 13.05
N PHE A 317 -10.00 -48.92 13.41
CA PHE A 317 -10.51 -49.05 14.79
C PHE A 317 -10.74 -50.52 15.21
N TRP A 318 -11.02 -51.41 14.25
CA TRP A 318 -11.10 -52.87 14.45
C TRP A 318 -9.81 -53.53 14.98
N LYS A 319 -8.64 -52.87 14.90
CA LYS A 319 -7.40 -53.35 15.54
C LYS A 319 -7.24 -52.91 17.00
N LEU A 320 -8.03 -51.94 17.47
CA LEU A 320 -7.77 -51.27 18.75
C LEU A 320 -8.51 -51.86 19.96
N ASP A 321 -9.65 -52.55 19.77
CA ASP A 321 -10.47 -53.04 20.90
C ASP A 321 -10.65 -54.56 20.99
N LYS A 322 -9.70 -55.32 20.41
CA LYS A 322 -9.30 -56.62 21.00
C LYS A 322 -8.68 -56.42 22.41
N SER A 323 -8.34 -55.19 22.77
CA SER A 323 -7.88 -54.76 24.09
C SER A 323 -8.93 -54.97 25.20
N CYS A 324 -10.22 -54.74 24.96
CA CYS A 324 -11.26 -54.98 25.97
C CYS A 324 -11.34 -56.43 26.45
N ASP A 325 -11.04 -57.43 25.60
CA ASP A 325 -11.00 -58.84 26.01
C ASP A 325 -9.88 -59.14 27.02
N PHE A 326 -8.84 -58.29 27.11
CA PHE A 326 -7.76 -58.42 28.08
C PHE A 326 -8.20 -58.07 29.51
N ILE A 327 -9.21 -57.20 29.66
CA ILE A 327 -9.71 -56.73 30.98
C ILE A 327 -10.56 -57.79 31.69
N LYS A 328 -10.91 -58.91 31.03
CA LYS A 328 -11.58 -60.07 31.65
C LYS A 328 -10.71 -60.86 32.66
N LYS A 329 -9.41 -60.56 32.82
CA LYS A 329 -8.42 -61.49 33.44
C LYS A 329 -7.78 -61.11 34.79
N LYS A 330 -8.22 -60.06 35.49
CA LYS A 330 -7.85 -59.80 36.92
C LYS A 330 -9.10 -59.35 37.70
N LYS A 331 -9.50 -59.95 38.84
CA LYS A 331 -8.87 -59.99 40.20
C LYS A 331 -8.71 -58.54 40.75
N LYS A 332 -9.26 -58.10 41.90
CA LYS A 332 -9.78 -58.71 43.16
C LYS A 332 -10.82 -57.77 43.85
N PHE A 333 -11.40 -58.18 44.98
CA PHE A 333 -12.09 -57.38 46.04
C PHE A 333 -13.46 -56.75 45.65
N VAL A 334 -14.44 -56.54 46.55
CA VAL A 334 -14.60 -56.88 48.00
C VAL A 334 -16.08 -57.24 48.30
N ILE A 335 -16.36 -57.88 49.45
CA ILE A 335 -17.71 -58.16 49.98
C ILE A 335 -17.83 -57.49 51.37
N VAL A 336 -18.89 -56.72 51.64
CA VAL A 336 -19.40 -56.36 53.00
C VAL A 336 -20.91 -56.04 52.90
N GLU A 337 -21.66 -56.21 53.99
CA GLU A 337 -23.08 -55.82 54.17
C GLU A 337 -23.15 -54.64 55.20
N THR A 338 -24.14 -54.35 56.07
CA THR A 338 -25.41 -54.96 56.53
C THR A 338 -26.23 -53.86 57.27
N VAL A 339 -27.58 -53.98 57.38
CA VAL A 339 -28.47 -53.19 58.30
C VAL A 339 -28.57 -51.66 57.98
N THR A 340 -29.60 -50.84 58.29
CA THR A 340 -31.03 -50.93 58.71
C THR A 340 -31.91 -50.37 57.55
N GLY A 341 -33.24 -50.37 57.47
CA GLY A 341 -34.35 -50.48 58.44
C GLY A 341 -35.31 -49.29 58.25
N GLY A 342 -36.52 -49.49 57.72
CA GLY A 342 -37.51 -48.44 57.44
C GLY A 342 -38.52 -48.80 56.33
N GLN A 343 -39.75 -48.31 56.41
CA GLN A 343 -40.88 -48.74 55.54
C GLN A 343 -41.17 -47.77 54.38
N PHE A 344 -41.37 -48.33 53.18
CA PHE A 344 -42.21 -47.88 52.03
C PHE A 344 -42.19 -46.40 51.52
N PRO A 345 -42.52 -46.12 50.23
CA PRO A 345 -42.55 -47.00 49.04
C PRO A 345 -41.92 -46.37 47.76
N VAL A 346 -42.01 -47.10 46.63
CA VAL A 346 -41.99 -46.62 45.21
C VAL A 346 -40.66 -46.48 44.43
N GLN A 347 -40.64 -47.14 43.26
CA GLN A 347 -39.89 -46.90 41.99
C GLN A 347 -38.44 -47.35 41.69
N SER A 348 -38.36 -48.20 40.65
CA SER A 348 -37.39 -48.16 39.54
C SER A 348 -36.03 -48.88 39.63
N ASN A 349 -36.12 -50.20 39.81
CA ASN A 349 -35.20 -51.26 39.36
C ASN A 349 -34.51 -50.98 37.96
N LYS A 350 -33.42 -51.73 37.65
CA LYS A 350 -32.82 -51.97 36.32
C LYS A 350 -31.72 -51.01 35.80
N ARG A 351 -30.57 -50.93 36.51
CA ARG A 351 -29.28 -50.43 35.96
C ARG A 351 -28.16 -51.47 35.71
N ASN A 352 -28.04 -52.60 36.41
CA ASN A 352 -27.07 -53.64 35.98
C ASN A 352 -27.44 -54.28 34.63
N THR A 353 -28.74 -54.31 34.31
CA THR A 353 -29.24 -54.56 32.95
C THR A 353 -28.95 -53.43 31.94
N ARG A 354 -28.18 -52.37 32.28
CA ARG A 354 -27.66 -51.37 31.32
C ARG A 354 -26.25 -51.68 30.81
N ARG A 355 -25.43 -52.49 31.52
CA ARG A 355 -24.07 -52.82 31.05
C ARG A 355 -23.95 -54.19 30.36
N LEU A 356 -24.84 -55.16 30.63
CA LEU A 356 -25.10 -56.25 29.67
C LEU A 356 -25.85 -55.74 28.40
N ARG A 357 -26.46 -54.56 28.49
CA ARG A 357 -26.93 -53.78 27.33
C ARG A 357 -25.78 -53.18 26.49
N TYR A 358 -24.51 -53.36 26.86
CA TYR A 358 -23.33 -52.90 26.09
C TYR A 358 -23.29 -53.54 24.69
N ILE A 359 -23.60 -54.83 24.57
CA ILE A 359 -23.68 -55.52 23.27
C ILE A 359 -25.01 -55.17 22.59
N LYS A 360 -26.15 -55.29 23.28
CA LYS A 360 -27.47 -55.05 22.66
C LYS A 360 -27.61 -53.61 22.15
N LYS A 361 -27.38 -52.58 22.99
CA LYS A 361 -27.65 -51.17 22.64
C LYS A 361 -26.63 -50.49 21.72
N LYS A 362 -25.66 -51.23 21.16
CA LYS A 362 -24.83 -50.80 20.02
C LYS A 362 -24.82 -51.78 18.83
N CYS A 363 -25.50 -52.93 18.94
CA CYS A 363 -25.73 -53.86 17.84
C CYS A 363 -27.22 -53.99 17.42
N THR A 364 -28.16 -53.32 18.11
CA THR A 364 -29.60 -53.34 17.79
C THR A 364 -30.17 -51.91 17.69
N GLY A 365 -29.58 -51.08 16.84
CA GLY A 365 -30.03 -49.70 16.61
C GLY A 365 -29.41 -49.10 15.36
N SER A 366 -30.20 -49.10 14.28
CA SER A 366 -29.94 -48.40 13.02
C SER A 366 -30.22 -46.89 13.12
#